data_AF-A0A519CFH5-F1
#
_entry.id   AF-A0A519CFH5-F1
#
_cell.length_a   1.000
_cell.length_b   1.000
_cell.length_c   1.000
_cell.angle_alpha   90.00
_cell.angle_beta   90.00
_cell.angle_gamma   90.00
#
_symmetry.space_group_name_H-M   'P 1'
#
loop_
_entity.id
_entity.type
_entity.pdbx_description
1 polymer ?
#
loop_
_entity_poly.entity_id
_entity_poly.type
_entity_poly.pdbx_seq_one_letter_code
_entity_poly.pdbx_strand_id
1 'polypeptide(L)'
;MILNILIIHEIDWINKVLFEPHHISELLSMQKHNVFVIDCRDANLKKLSTAIHTEEIKNYHRVYDQGSITLIRPPSISIKGLNRITSYLFCKKIIRETIIKNNIHIILLYGTATNGTQTIDVAKELKIPVFYRLLDITHSLVKTPIIRQFARKNEQLVIR
;
A
#
# COMPACT_ATOMS: atom_id res chain seq x y z
N MET A 1 13.58 -20.34 3.43
CA MET A 1 14.28 -19.08 3.74
C MET A 1 13.24 -18.10 4.25
N ILE A 2 13.45 -17.48 5.41
CA ILE A 2 12.54 -16.43 5.92
C ILE A 2 12.86 -15.14 5.17
N LEU A 3 11.82 -14.42 4.73
CA LEU A 3 11.95 -13.17 3.97
C LEU A 3 11.15 -12.09 4.65
N ASN A 4 11.60 -10.85 4.51
CA ASN A 4 10.84 -9.66 4.89
C ASN A 4 10.19 -9.11 3.62
N ILE A 5 8.87 -9.22 3.54
CA ILE A 5 8.07 -8.95 2.35
C ILE A 5 7.26 -7.68 2.62
N LEU A 6 7.34 -6.71 1.71
CA LEU A 6 6.53 -5.49 1.76
C LEU A 6 5.42 -5.57 0.73
N ILE A 7 4.18 -5.42 1.16
CA ILE A 7 3.01 -5.33 0.30
C ILE A 7 2.52 -3.89 0.31
N ILE A 8 2.27 -3.33 -0.87
CA ILE A 8 1.83 -1.94 -1.00
C ILE A 8 0.50 -1.91 -1.74
N HIS A 9 -0.52 -1.31 -1.13
CA HIS A 9 -1.88 -1.34 -1.63
C HIS A 9 -2.61 -0.01 -1.39
N GLU A 10 -3.50 0.39 -2.30
CA GLU A 10 -4.13 1.73 -2.33
C GLU A 10 -5.52 1.79 -1.71
N ILE A 11 -5.83 0.79 -0.87
CA ILE A 11 -7.12 0.69 -0.19
C ILE A 11 -6.93 0.65 1.32
N ASP A 12 -8.01 0.90 2.05
CA ASP A 12 -8.03 0.80 3.50
C ASP A 12 -8.20 -0.66 3.90
N TRP A 13 -7.19 -1.22 4.56
CA TRP A 13 -7.16 -2.63 4.94
C TRP A 13 -8.07 -2.99 6.11
N ILE A 14 -8.55 -1.99 6.87
CA ILE A 14 -9.44 -2.18 8.01
C ILE A 14 -10.89 -2.13 7.55
N ASN A 15 -11.24 -1.12 6.77
CA ASN A 15 -12.65 -0.80 6.49
C ASN A 15 -13.16 -1.36 5.16
N LYS A 16 -12.28 -1.72 4.22
CA LYS A 16 -12.71 -2.29 2.92
C LYS A 16 -12.91 -3.80 3.00
N VAL A 17 -13.62 -4.29 1.99
CA VAL A 17 -13.77 -5.73 1.76
C VAL A 17 -12.41 -6.38 1.54
N LEU A 18 -12.36 -7.67 1.84
CA LEU A 18 -11.17 -8.47 1.62
C LEU A 18 -10.97 -8.68 0.12
N PHE A 19 -9.72 -8.60 -0.28
CA PHE A 19 -9.24 -8.84 -1.63
C PHE A 19 -8.06 -9.80 -1.56
N GLU A 20 -7.65 -10.31 -2.71
CA GLU A 20 -6.50 -11.20 -2.86
C GLU A 20 -5.24 -10.78 -2.06
N PRO A 21 -4.83 -9.49 -1.98
CA PRO A 21 -3.64 -9.09 -1.20
C PRO A 21 -3.73 -9.45 0.28
N HIS A 22 -4.92 -9.46 0.88
CA HIS A 22 -5.13 -9.84 2.28
C HIS A 22 -4.90 -11.34 2.49
N HIS A 23 -5.43 -12.17 1.58
CA HIS A 23 -5.21 -13.61 1.62
C HIS A 23 -3.72 -13.92 1.44
N ILE A 24 -3.08 -13.33 0.42
CA ILE A 24 -1.67 -13.57 0.12
C ILE A 24 -0.79 -13.11 1.29
N SER A 25 -1.05 -11.94 1.87
CA SER A 25 -0.26 -11.42 2.98
C SER A 25 -0.28 -12.32 4.20
N GLU A 26 -1.46 -12.83 4.55
CA GLU A 26 -1.62 -13.67 5.73
C GLU A 26 -1.07 -15.08 5.48
N LEU A 27 -1.29 -15.67 4.30
CA LEU A 27 -0.69 -16.96 3.93
C LEU A 27 0.84 -16.92 3.94
N LEU A 28 1.45 -15.84 3.42
CA LEU A 28 2.91 -15.66 3.48
C LEU A 28 3.40 -15.56 4.92
N SER A 29 2.64 -14.88 5.80
CA SER A 29 2.99 -14.82 7.23
C SER A 29 2.92 -16.19 7.91
N MET A 30 1.92 -17.00 7.57
CA MET A 30 1.77 -18.38 8.08
C MET A 30 2.91 -19.29 7.59
N GLN A 31 3.51 -18.99 6.44
CA GLN A 31 4.73 -19.62 5.94
C GLN A 31 6.01 -19.11 6.63
N LYS A 32 5.87 -18.35 7.72
CA LYS A 32 6.94 -17.78 8.56
C LYS A 32 7.72 -16.64 7.91
N HIS A 33 7.21 -16.03 6.84
CA HIS A 33 7.77 -14.77 6.33
C HIS A 33 7.32 -13.60 7.19
N ASN A 34 8.15 -12.57 7.33
CA ASN A 34 7.74 -11.33 7.97
C ASN A 34 7.05 -10.45 6.93
N VAL A 35 5.76 -10.20 7.11
CA VAL A 35 4.96 -9.46 6.12
C VAL A 35 4.59 -8.09 6.66
N PHE A 36 4.95 -7.07 5.90
CA PHE A 36 4.64 -5.66 6.16
C PHE A 36 3.67 -5.18 5.09
N VAL A 37 2.69 -4.38 5.47
CA VAL A 37 1.69 -3.87 4.53
C VAL A 37 1.57 -2.37 4.68
N ILE A 38 1.73 -1.61 3.60
CA ILE A 38 1.39 -0.18 3.57
C ILE A 38 0.02 -0.02 2.92
N ASP A 39 -0.95 0.48 3.69
CA ASP A 39 -2.32 0.74 3.24
C ASP A 39 -2.58 2.21 2.87
N CYS A 40 -3.79 2.51 2.42
CA CYS A 40 -4.28 3.86 2.24
C CYS A 40 -5.61 4.04 3.00
N ARG A 41 -5.60 4.82 4.07
CA ARG A 41 -6.80 5.13 4.87
C ARG A 41 -7.93 5.70 4.00
N ASP A 42 -9.14 5.19 4.19
CA ASP A 42 -10.31 5.77 3.54
C ASP A 42 -10.73 7.05 4.28
N ALA A 43 -11.41 7.95 3.58
CA ALA A 43 -11.94 9.14 4.20
C ALA A 43 -13.09 8.76 5.14
N ASN A 44 -12.91 8.95 6.45
CA ASN A 44 -13.95 8.71 7.43
C ASN A 44 -14.68 10.02 7.78
N LEU A 45 -15.88 10.20 7.24
CA LEU A 45 -16.72 11.38 7.51
C LEU A 45 -17.21 11.44 8.97
N LYS A 46 -17.25 10.32 9.70
CA LYS A 46 -17.81 10.24 11.07
C LYS A 46 -16.79 10.54 12.17
N LYS A 47 -15.50 10.43 11.87
CA LYS A 47 -14.41 10.80 12.76
C LYS A 47 -13.46 11.67 11.95
N LEU A 48 -13.51 12.98 12.18
CA LEU A 48 -12.52 13.93 11.66
C LEU A 48 -11.17 13.73 12.38
N SER A 49 -10.72 12.47 12.53
CA SER A 49 -9.39 12.17 13.02
C SER A 49 -8.44 12.45 11.87
N THR A 50 -7.70 13.53 11.96
CA THR A 50 -6.45 13.66 11.22
C THR A 50 -5.54 12.56 11.75
N ALA A 51 -5.28 11.53 10.96
CA ALA A 51 -4.22 10.60 11.30
C ALA A 51 -2.91 11.29 10.93
N ILE A 52 -2.39 12.12 11.85
CA ILE A 52 -1.24 13.00 11.62
C ILE A 52 0.07 12.20 11.59
N HIS A 53 0.06 11.01 12.20
CA HIS A 53 1.24 10.13 12.30
C HIS A 53 1.02 8.80 11.60
N THR A 54 2.13 8.18 11.21
CA THR A 54 2.16 6.79 10.78
C THR A 54 1.82 5.90 11.95
N GLU A 55 0.88 4.98 11.76
CA GLU A 55 0.47 3.99 12.76
C GLU A 55 0.98 2.62 12.32
N GLU A 56 1.52 1.83 13.25
CA GLU A 56 1.91 0.45 13.02
C GLU A 56 1.05 -0.48 13.89
N ILE A 57 0.26 -1.35 13.26
CA ILE A 57 -0.56 -2.35 13.93
C ILE A 57 0.10 -3.71 13.71
N LYS A 58 0.64 -4.29 14.79
CA LYS A 58 1.30 -5.60 14.77
C LYS A 58 0.27 -6.73 14.94
N ASN A 59 0.65 -7.94 14.52
CA ASN A 59 -0.16 -9.16 14.61
C ASN A 59 -1.55 -9.01 13.99
N TYR A 60 -1.64 -8.18 12.95
CA TYR A 60 -2.90 -7.90 12.28
C TYR A 60 -3.27 -9.05 11.35
N HIS A 61 -4.55 -9.43 11.38
CA HIS A 61 -5.16 -10.41 10.49
C HIS A 61 -6.66 -10.14 10.39
N ARG A 62 -7.26 -10.56 9.26
CA ARG A 62 -8.70 -10.54 9.02
C ARG A 62 -9.20 -11.79 8.31
N VAL A 63 -8.33 -12.56 7.66
CA VAL A 63 -8.72 -13.71 6.83
C VAL A 63 -8.53 -15.02 7.58
N TYR A 64 -7.38 -15.20 8.21
CA TYR A 64 -7.00 -16.44 8.89
C TYR A 64 -6.52 -16.12 10.31
N ASP A 65 -7.02 -16.87 11.30
CA ASP A 65 -6.69 -16.65 12.73
C ASP A 65 -5.20 -16.78 13.04
N GLN A 66 -4.45 -17.53 12.22
CA GLN A 66 -3.01 -17.72 12.35
C GLN A 66 -2.20 -16.73 11.50
N GLY A 67 -2.87 -15.85 10.76
CA GLY A 67 -2.24 -14.76 10.02
C GLY A 67 -1.63 -13.74 10.98
N SER A 68 -0.48 -13.20 10.62
CA SER A 68 0.17 -12.17 11.44
C SER A 68 1.02 -11.26 10.57
N ILE A 69 0.45 -10.13 10.17
CA ILE A 69 1.17 -9.08 9.44
C ILE A 69 1.43 -7.86 10.32
N THR A 70 2.35 -7.01 9.89
CA THR A 70 2.48 -5.63 10.41
C THR A 70 1.85 -4.66 9.43
N LEU A 71 0.71 -4.09 9.81
CA LEU A 71 -0.01 -3.10 9.02
C LEU A 71 0.51 -1.69 9.34
N ILE A 72 1.06 -1.02 8.33
CA ILE A 72 1.64 0.32 8.39
C ILE A 72 0.68 1.27 7.70
N ARG A 73 0.19 2.26 8.44
CA ARG A 73 -0.84 3.18 7.96
C ARG A 73 -0.28 4.60 7.88
N PRO A 74 0.08 5.07 6.67
CA PRO A 74 0.63 6.40 6.46
C PRO A 74 -0.34 7.51 6.90
N PRO A 75 0.18 8.67 7.34
CA PRO A 75 -0.67 9.79 7.71
C PRO A 75 -1.56 10.22 6.54
N SER A 76 -2.81 10.55 6.85
CA SER A 76 -3.81 10.90 5.85
C SER A 76 -4.87 11.84 6.43
N ILE A 77 -5.30 12.80 5.61
CA ILE A 77 -6.41 13.70 5.95
C ILE A 77 -7.72 13.00 5.61
N SER A 78 -8.60 12.83 6.59
CA SER A 78 -9.89 12.11 6.48
C SER A 78 -10.98 12.86 5.67
N ILE A 79 -10.60 13.55 4.59
CA ILE A 79 -11.50 14.24 3.66
C ILE A 79 -11.44 13.52 2.32
N LYS A 80 -12.61 13.22 1.73
CA LYS A 80 -12.72 12.48 0.47
C LYS A 80 -11.91 13.17 -0.64
N GLY A 81 -10.97 12.44 -1.23
CA GLY A 81 -10.06 12.95 -2.26
C GLY A 81 -8.75 13.50 -1.68
N LEU A 82 -8.80 14.31 -0.62
CA LEU A 82 -7.59 14.78 0.07
C LEU A 82 -6.84 13.64 0.77
N ASN A 83 -7.54 12.60 1.22
CA ASN A 83 -6.92 11.41 1.78
C ASN A 83 -5.92 10.78 0.79
N ARG A 84 -6.29 10.67 -0.49
CA ARG A 84 -5.41 10.12 -1.54
C ARG A 84 -4.25 11.03 -1.87
N ILE A 85 -4.48 12.35 -1.91
CA ILE A 85 -3.42 13.32 -2.18
C ILE A 85 -2.39 13.31 -1.06
N THR A 86 -2.84 13.33 0.19
CA THR A 86 -1.93 13.27 1.35
C THR A 86 -1.18 11.95 1.41
N SER A 87 -1.85 10.82 1.17
CA SER A 87 -1.17 9.53 1.04
C SER A 87 -0.13 9.54 -0.08
N TYR A 88 -0.42 10.12 -1.25
CA TYR A 88 0.56 10.27 -2.35
C TYR A 88 1.80 11.06 -1.93
N LEU A 89 1.62 12.17 -1.18
CA LEU A 89 2.74 13.01 -0.72
C LEU A 89 3.63 12.30 0.30
N PHE A 90 3.04 11.58 1.26
CA PHE A 90 3.79 10.92 2.32
C PHE A 90 4.33 9.54 1.92
N CYS A 91 3.75 8.86 0.93
CA CYS A 91 4.08 7.46 0.65
C CYS A 91 5.56 7.24 0.32
N LYS A 92 6.22 8.10 -0.46
CA LYS A 92 7.64 7.90 -0.84
C LYS A 92 8.56 7.80 0.38
N LYS A 93 8.34 8.68 1.36
CA LYS A 93 9.09 8.69 2.62
C LYS A 93 8.80 7.42 3.43
N ILE A 94 7.53 7.09 3.63
CA ILE A 94 7.11 5.93 4.43
C ILE A 94 7.57 4.61 3.81
N ILE A 95 7.52 4.48 2.49
CA ILE A 95 8.02 3.31 1.76
C ILE A 95 9.52 3.15 2.01
N ARG A 96 10.31 4.21 1.84
CA ARG A 96 11.76 4.17 2.09
C ARG A 96 12.09 3.79 3.53
N GLU A 97 11.46 4.46 4.50
CA GLU A 97 11.67 4.18 5.91
C GLU A 97 11.31 2.73 6.25
N THR A 98 10.20 2.23 5.70
CA THR A 98 9.77 0.84 5.88
C THR A 98 10.76 -0.16 5.29
N ILE A 99 11.28 0.11 4.09
CA ILE A 99 12.27 -0.76 3.44
C ILE A 99 13.54 -0.88 4.28
N ILE A 100 14.07 0.27 4.72
CA ILE A 100 15.32 0.34 5.48
C ILE A 100 15.14 -0.25 6.89
N LYS A 101 14.12 0.22 7.63
CA LYS A 101 13.86 -0.19 9.03
C LYS A 101 13.66 -1.69 9.15
N ASN A 102 12.97 -2.30 8.18
CA ASN A 102 12.57 -3.70 8.25
C ASN A 102 13.41 -4.62 7.35
N ASN A 103 14.49 -4.13 6.74
CA ASN A 103 15.34 -4.90 5.83
C ASN A 103 14.52 -5.68 4.78
N ILE A 104 13.66 -4.96 4.04
CA ILE A 104 12.76 -5.58 3.07
C ILE A 104 13.56 -6.21 1.93
N HIS A 105 13.24 -7.47 1.62
CA HIS A 105 13.90 -8.26 0.58
C HIS A 105 13.17 -8.19 -0.77
N ILE A 106 11.85 -8.00 -0.73
CA ILE A 106 10.97 -8.08 -1.90
C ILE A 106 9.72 -7.25 -1.66
N ILE A 107 9.22 -6.62 -2.72
CA ILE A 107 7.98 -5.83 -2.71
C ILE A 107 6.94 -6.51 -3.59
N LEU A 108 5.73 -6.73 -3.06
CA LEU A 108 4.54 -7.07 -3.84
C LEU A 108 3.69 -5.80 -3.98
N LEU A 109 3.70 -5.22 -5.18
CA LEU A 109 3.02 -3.96 -5.45
C LEU A 109 1.65 -4.23 -6.07
N TYR A 110 0.59 -3.78 -5.40
CA TYR A 110 -0.79 -3.82 -5.90
C TYR A 110 -1.32 -2.41 -6.23
N GLY A 111 -0.59 -1.38 -5.84
CA GLY A 111 -0.96 0.01 -6.10
C GLY A 111 -0.39 0.57 -7.39
N THR A 112 -1.10 1.54 -7.96
CA THR A 112 -0.80 2.10 -9.28
C THR A 112 -0.71 3.63 -9.22
N ALA A 113 -1.80 4.31 -8.87
CA ALA A 113 -1.97 5.74 -9.10
C ALA A 113 -1.52 6.63 -7.93
N THR A 114 -1.58 6.11 -6.71
CA THR A 114 -1.29 6.83 -5.46
C THR A 114 0.08 6.50 -4.88
N ASN A 115 0.57 5.27 -5.02
CA ASN A 115 1.84 4.84 -4.42
C ASN A 115 2.72 4.00 -5.35
N GLY A 116 2.25 3.64 -6.55
CA GLY A 116 2.98 2.77 -7.46
C GLY A 116 4.29 3.40 -7.96
N THR A 117 4.23 4.62 -8.50
CA THR A 117 5.44 5.29 -9.04
C THR A 117 6.49 5.55 -7.97
N GLN A 118 6.07 5.98 -6.78
CA GLN A 118 6.97 6.17 -5.64
C GLN A 118 7.60 4.86 -5.17
N THR A 119 6.85 3.75 -5.23
CA THR A 119 7.39 2.41 -4.94
C THR A 119 8.51 2.06 -5.91
N ILE A 120 8.25 2.21 -7.21
CA ILE A 120 9.23 1.89 -8.26
C ILE A 120 10.49 2.76 -8.11
N ASP A 121 10.33 4.06 -7.88
CA ASP A 121 11.44 4.98 -7.64
C ASP A 121 12.33 4.49 -6.48
N VAL A 122 11.74 4.30 -5.31
CA VAL A 122 12.49 3.93 -4.10
C VAL A 122 13.09 2.53 -4.24
N ALA A 123 12.38 1.60 -4.85
CA ALA A 123 12.86 0.25 -5.08
C ALA A 123 14.06 0.21 -6.04
N LYS A 124 14.06 1.03 -7.10
CA LYS A 124 15.21 1.19 -8.01
C LYS A 124 16.41 1.75 -7.28
N GLU A 125 16.23 2.80 -6.48
CA GLU A 125 17.31 3.41 -5.70
C GLU A 125 17.92 2.42 -4.69
N LEU A 126 17.08 1.64 -4.01
CA LEU A 126 17.49 0.67 -2.98
C LEU A 126 17.78 -0.74 -3.53
N LYS A 127 17.65 -0.94 -4.84
CA LYS A 127 17.84 -2.23 -5.54
C LYS A 127 16.98 -3.37 -4.98
N ILE A 128 15.73 -3.07 -4.61
CA ILE A 128 14.78 -4.06 -4.12
C ILE A 128 13.94 -4.59 -5.29
N PRO A 129 13.80 -5.92 -5.46
CA PRO A 129 12.93 -6.49 -6.48
C PRO A 129 11.46 -6.19 -6.20
N VAL A 130 10.73 -5.78 -7.24
CA VAL A 130 9.29 -5.48 -7.19
C VAL A 130 8.54 -6.44 -8.10
N PHE A 131 7.50 -7.08 -7.55
CA PHE A 131 6.52 -7.85 -8.29
C PHE A 131 5.23 -7.06 -8.31
N TYR A 132 4.94 -6.49 -9.47
CA TYR A 132 3.73 -5.70 -9.67
C TYR A 132 2.57 -6.61 -10.11
N ARG A 133 1.47 -6.57 -9.35
CA ARG A 133 0.24 -7.29 -9.66
C ARG A 133 -0.89 -6.30 -9.90
N LEU A 134 -1.25 -6.13 -11.16
CA LEU A 134 -2.38 -5.32 -11.58
C LEU A 134 -3.69 -6.08 -11.28
N LEU A 135 -4.50 -5.55 -10.36
CA LEU A 135 -5.83 -6.11 -10.04
C LEU A 135 -6.89 -5.65 -11.05
N ASP A 136 -6.90 -4.34 -11.34
CA ASP A 136 -7.85 -3.69 -12.24
C ASP A 136 -7.16 -2.58 -13.03
N ILE A 137 -7.72 -2.25 -14.20
CA ILE A 137 -7.28 -1.11 -15.01
C ILE A 137 -7.69 0.19 -14.29
N THR A 138 -6.78 0.76 -13.51
CA THR A 138 -7.13 1.76 -12.49
C THR A 138 -7.69 3.03 -13.12
N HIS A 139 -7.11 3.49 -14.24
CA HIS A 139 -7.58 4.71 -14.90
C HIS A 139 -9.02 4.56 -15.44
N SER A 140 -9.43 3.37 -15.87
CA SER A 140 -10.78 3.10 -16.36
C SER A 140 -11.86 3.26 -15.28
N LEU A 141 -11.49 3.08 -14.02
CA LEU A 141 -12.39 3.24 -12.87
C LEU A 141 -12.59 4.72 -12.45
N VAL A 142 -11.73 5.63 -12.93
CA VAL A 142 -11.78 7.05 -12.56
C VAL A 142 -12.78 7.79 -13.46
N LYS A 143 -13.82 8.37 -12.87
CA LYS A 143 -14.86 9.13 -13.59
C LYS A 143 -14.38 10.51 -14.08
N THR A 144 -13.55 11.19 -13.28
CA THR A 144 -13.08 12.56 -13.59
C THR A 144 -11.98 12.54 -14.65
N PRO A 145 -12.14 13.21 -15.81
CA PRO A 145 -11.20 13.11 -16.94
C PRO A 145 -9.74 13.47 -16.61
N ILE A 146 -9.52 14.55 -15.86
CA ILE A 146 -8.19 15.02 -15.48
C ILE A 146 -7.49 13.98 -14.59
N ILE A 147 -8.19 13.48 -13.57
CA ILE A 147 -7.67 12.45 -12.65
C ILE A 147 -7.45 11.13 -13.40
N ARG A 148 -8.31 10.78 -14.35
CA ARG A 148 -8.15 9.61 -15.22
C ARG A 148 -6.86 9.69 -16.03
N GLN A 149 -6.56 10.84 -16.62
CA GLN A 149 -5.32 11.01 -17.38
C GLN A 149 -4.09 10.91 -16.48
N PHE A 150 -4.16 11.48 -15.28
CA PHE A 150 -3.09 11.33 -14.27
C PHE A 150 -2.89 9.87 -13.86
N ALA A 151 -3.97 9.14 -13.56
CA ALA A 151 -3.93 7.72 -13.21
C ALA A 151 -3.32 6.89 -14.35
N ARG A 152 -3.71 7.15 -15.61
CA ARG A 152 -3.17 6.46 -16.79
C ARG A 152 -1.67 6.69 -16.94
N LYS A 153 -1.18 7.91 -16.73
CA LYS A 153 0.27 8.19 -16.78
C LYS A 153 1.04 7.44 -15.69
N ASN A 154 0.53 7.43 -14.45
CA ASN A 154 1.18 6.69 -13.36
C ASN A 154 1.18 5.18 -13.63
N GLU A 155 0.06 4.62 -14.08
CA GLU A 155 -0.03 3.20 -14.42
C GLU A 155 0.97 2.80 -15.52
N GLN A 156 1.13 3.63 -16.57
CA GLN A 156 2.14 3.41 -17.61
C GLN A 156 3.58 3.44 -17.07
N LEU A 157 3.86 4.26 -16.06
CA LEU A 157 5.18 4.32 -15.43
C LEU A 157 5.46 3.12 -14.53
N VAL A 158 4.43 2.56 -13.89
CA VAL A 158 4.58 1.37 -13.02
C VAL A 158 4.74 0.10 -13.84
N ILE A 159 4.08 0.00 -15.00
CA ILE A 159 4.15 -1.18 -15.88
C ILE A 159 5.47 -1.26 -16.67
N ARG A 160 6.15 -0.12 -16.90
CA ARG A 160 7.39 -0.04 -17.68
C ARG A 160 8.64 -0.27 -16.83
#